data_AF-A0A939ZC27-F1
#
_entry.id   AF-A0A939ZC27-F1
#
_cell.length_a   1.000
_cell.length_b   1.000
_cell.length_c   1.000
_cell.angle_alpha   90.00
_cell.angle_beta   90.00
_cell.angle_gamma   90.00
#
_symmetry.space_group_name_H-M   'P 1'
#
loop_
_entity.id
_entity.type
_entity.pdbx_description
1 polymer ?
#
loop_
_entity_poly.entity_id
_entity_poly.type
_entity_poly.pdbx_seq_one_letter_code
_entity_poly.pdbx_strand_id
1 'polypeptide(L)'
;MEDPVADEYLVEMLDAIRENDADAAYDFFVEGYVERDDMEKTVDTLSTLWTYDEYDYKLVYKGIKSTVGTHGTVTYNERKYTVTVDDDSYTVTLSYIDDEGLVGFHMQF
;
A
#
# COMPACT_ATOMS: atom_id res chain seq x y z
N MET A 1 -11.02 -4.59 14.53
CA MET A 1 -12.07 -4.39 13.52
C MET A 1 -11.36 -4.47 12.20
N GLU A 2 -11.40 -5.65 11.58
CA GLU A 2 -10.64 -6.01 10.37
C GLU A 2 -11.15 -5.23 9.15
N ASP A 3 -10.34 -5.12 8.11
CA ASP A 3 -10.75 -4.57 6.81
C ASP A 3 -10.17 -5.49 5.72
N PRO A 4 -10.89 -6.57 5.38
CA PRO A 4 -10.29 -7.69 4.64
C PRO A 4 -9.73 -7.27 3.28
N VAL A 5 -10.34 -6.29 2.61
CA VAL A 5 -9.85 -5.76 1.33
C VAL A 5 -8.53 -5.01 1.51
N ALA A 6 -8.45 -4.15 2.52
CA ALA A 6 -7.23 -3.41 2.78
C ALA A 6 -6.12 -4.32 3.34
N ASP A 7 -6.48 -5.35 4.09
CA ASP A 7 -5.57 -6.35 4.61
C ASP A 7 -4.98 -7.20 3.46
N GLU A 8 -5.79 -7.57 2.47
CA GLU A 8 -5.34 -8.22 1.21
C GLU A 8 -4.36 -7.33 0.45
N TYR A 9 -4.72 -6.07 0.16
CA TYR A 9 -3.81 -5.13 -0.51
C TYR A 9 -2.51 -4.90 0.26
N LEU A 10 -2.53 -4.89 1.59
CA LEU A 10 -1.32 -4.77 2.38
C LEU A 10 -0.40 -5.97 2.16
N VAL A 11 -0.94 -7.17 2.34
CA VAL A 11 -0.15 -8.41 2.27
C VAL A 11 0.42 -8.59 0.87
N GLU A 12 -0.40 -8.42 -0.17
CA GLU A 12 0.05 -8.59 -1.55
C GLU A 12 1.09 -7.54 -1.97
N MET A 13 0.94 -6.28 -1.52
CA MET A 13 1.98 -5.26 -1.76
C MET A 13 3.30 -5.58 -1.04
N LEU A 14 3.24 -6.04 0.20
CA LEU A 14 4.45 -6.43 0.95
C LEU A 14 5.12 -7.66 0.33
N ASP A 15 4.35 -8.63 -0.16
CA ASP A 15 4.86 -9.80 -0.89
C ASP A 15 5.51 -9.39 -2.22
N ALA A 16 4.88 -8.51 -3.00
CA ALA A 16 5.44 -7.98 -4.24
C ALA A 16 6.75 -7.22 -3.99
N ILE A 17 6.82 -6.41 -2.91
CA ILE A 17 8.05 -5.73 -2.50
C ILE A 17 9.14 -6.74 -2.14
N ARG A 18 8.80 -7.77 -1.35
CA ARG A 18 9.76 -8.83 -0.96
C ARG A 18 10.32 -9.57 -2.17
N GLU A 19 9.46 -9.88 -3.14
CA GLU A 19 9.83 -10.60 -4.37
C GLU A 19 10.54 -9.69 -5.40
N ASN A 20 10.65 -8.39 -5.09
CA ASN A 20 11.11 -7.35 -6.00
C ASN A 20 10.32 -7.33 -7.32
N ASP A 21 9.02 -7.64 -7.24
CA ASP A 21 8.11 -7.72 -8.37
C ASP A 21 7.31 -6.42 -8.50
N ALA A 22 7.90 -5.48 -9.23
CA ALA A 22 7.27 -4.18 -9.47
C ALA A 22 6.07 -4.26 -10.43
N ASP A 23 5.94 -5.32 -11.24
CA ASP A 23 4.77 -5.52 -12.09
C ASP A 23 3.57 -5.93 -11.23
N ALA A 24 3.75 -6.91 -10.33
CA ALA A 24 2.73 -7.31 -9.38
C ALA A 24 2.29 -6.13 -8.50
N ALA A 25 3.23 -5.35 -7.97
CA ALA A 25 2.91 -4.15 -7.18
C ALA A 25 2.12 -3.10 -7.99
N TYR A 26 2.46 -2.92 -9.27
CA TYR A 26 1.79 -1.96 -10.15
C TYR A 26 0.36 -2.38 -10.50
N ASP A 27 0.10 -3.68 -10.67
CA ASP A 27 -1.22 -4.21 -11.02
C ASP A 27 -2.30 -3.94 -9.96
N PHE A 28 -1.91 -3.67 -8.71
CA PHE A 28 -2.84 -3.25 -7.66
C PHE A 28 -3.27 -1.79 -7.77
N PHE A 29 -2.56 -0.97 -8.53
CA PHE A 29 -2.85 0.46 -8.64
C PHE A 29 -3.87 0.74 -9.73
N VAL A 30 -4.75 1.70 -9.44
CA VAL A 30 -5.64 2.28 -10.44
C VAL A 30 -4.79 2.95 -11.52
N GLU A 31 -5.10 2.66 -12.79
CA GLU A 31 -4.36 3.19 -13.94
C GLU A 31 -4.25 4.73 -13.88
N GLY A 32 -3.03 5.24 -14.04
CA GLY A 32 -2.75 6.68 -14.07
C GLY A 32 -2.52 7.34 -12.71
N TYR A 33 -2.63 6.62 -11.58
CA TYR A 33 -2.28 7.15 -10.25
C TYR A 33 -0.78 7.08 -9.95
N VAL A 34 -0.08 6.09 -10.51
CA VAL A 34 1.37 5.95 -10.41
C VAL A 34 1.91 5.59 -11.78
N GLU A 35 3.12 6.07 -12.12
CA GLU A 35 3.81 5.63 -13.33
C GLU A 35 4.55 4.33 -13.06
N ARG A 36 4.59 3.42 -14.03
CA ARG A 36 5.24 2.11 -13.89
C ARG A 36 6.72 2.22 -13.51
N ASP A 37 7.43 3.19 -14.09
CA ASP A 37 8.84 3.46 -13.82
C ASP A 37 9.06 3.95 -12.38
N ASP A 38 8.11 4.69 -11.81
CA ASP A 38 8.19 5.15 -10.42
C ASP A 38 7.85 4.04 -9.43
N MET A 39 6.94 3.12 -9.81
CA MET A 39 6.71 1.89 -9.07
C MET A 39 7.97 1.02 -9.02
N GLU A 40 8.68 0.87 -10.14
CA GLU A 40 9.94 0.09 -10.20
C GLU A 40 10.97 0.61 -9.20
N LYS A 41 11.23 1.93 -9.21
CA LYS A 41 12.17 2.55 -8.25
C LYS A 41 11.72 2.38 -6.80
N THR A 42 10.42 2.48 -6.56
CA THR A 42 9.84 2.34 -5.22
C THR A 42 10.04 0.92 -4.71
N VAL A 43 9.68 -0.09 -5.51
CA VAL A 43 9.84 -1.50 -5.15
C VAL A 43 11.32 -1.87 -5.00
N ASP A 44 12.20 -1.43 -5.90
CA ASP A 44 13.64 -1.67 -5.78
C ASP A 44 14.22 -1.05 -4.50
N THR A 45 13.81 0.19 -4.17
CA THR A 45 14.25 0.84 -2.93
C THR A 45 13.72 0.09 -1.71
N LEU A 46 12.43 -0.26 -1.69
CA LEU A 46 11.82 -0.92 -0.55
C LEU A 46 12.31 -2.35 -0.37
N SER A 47 12.53 -3.11 -1.45
CA SER A 47 13.04 -4.49 -1.39
C SER A 47 14.44 -4.58 -0.80
N THR A 48 15.28 -3.55 -1.01
CA THR A 48 16.59 -3.46 -0.36
C THR A 48 16.52 -3.20 1.15
N LEU A 49 15.42 -2.58 1.61
CA LEU A 49 15.16 -2.29 3.03
C LEU A 49 14.32 -3.38 3.70
N TRP A 50 13.57 -4.15 2.92
CA TRP A 50 12.62 -5.16 3.35
C TRP A 50 13.12 -6.57 3.01
N THR A 51 14.01 -7.10 3.85
CA THR A 51 14.67 -8.40 3.61
C THR A 51 14.12 -9.54 4.46
N TYR A 52 12.94 -9.36 5.06
CA TYR A 52 12.45 -10.22 6.12
C TYR A 52 11.33 -11.14 5.65
N ASP A 53 11.41 -12.41 6.07
CA ASP A 53 10.45 -13.45 5.69
C ASP A 53 9.17 -13.43 6.53
N GLU A 54 9.25 -12.96 7.78
CA GLU A 54 8.15 -12.94 8.73
C GLU A 54 7.89 -11.51 9.21
N TYR A 55 6.61 -11.13 9.23
CA TYR A 55 6.16 -9.85 9.77
C TYR A 55 4.79 -10.02 10.41
N ASP A 56 4.53 -9.20 11.44
CA ASP A 56 3.20 -9.01 11.99
C ASP A 56 2.67 -7.65 11.54
N TYR A 57 1.37 -7.53 11.35
CA TYR A 57 0.77 -6.23 11.09
C TYR A 57 -0.48 -6.01 11.93
N LYS A 58 -0.74 -4.74 12.23
CA LYS A 58 -1.91 -4.31 12.98
C LYS A 58 -2.47 -3.04 12.39
N LEU A 59 -3.76 -3.09 12.04
CA LEU A 59 -4.50 -1.90 11.66
C LEU A 59 -4.63 -0.94 12.86
N VAL A 60 -4.15 0.29 12.68
CA VAL A 60 -4.17 1.34 13.71
C VAL A 60 -5.08 2.51 13.35
N TYR A 61 -5.44 2.69 12.09
CA TYR A 61 -6.30 3.79 11.64
C TYR A 61 -7.21 3.40 10.48
N LYS A 62 -8.47 3.85 10.55
CA LYS A 62 -9.44 3.85 9.45
C LYS A 62 -9.92 5.26 9.20
N GLY A 63 -9.78 5.74 7.97
CA GLY A 63 -10.29 7.02 7.52
C GLY A 63 -10.94 6.91 6.14
N ILE A 64 -11.75 7.91 5.82
CA ILE A 64 -12.27 8.13 4.49
C ILE A 64 -11.82 9.53 4.10
N LYS A 65 -11.26 9.67 2.90
CA LYS A 65 -10.87 10.95 2.34
C LYS A 65 -11.62 11.15 1.03
N SER A 66 -12.06 12.38 0.80
CA SER A 66 -12.72 12.77 -0.43
C SER A 66 -12.00 13.94 -1.06
N THR A 67 -11.68 13.82 -2.33
CA THR A 67 -11.09 14.90 -3.13
C THR A 67 -12.10 15.33 -4.18
N VAL A 68 -12.36 16.64 -4.24
CA VAL A 68 -13.23 17.23 -5.26
C VAL A 68 -12.37 17.57 -6.48
N GLY A 69 -12.57 16.85 -7.57
CA GLY A 69 -11.97 17.12 -8.88
C GLY A 69 -12.95 17.80 -9.84
N THR A 70 -12.45 18.16 -11.01
CA THR A 70 -13.21 18.85 -12.06
C THR A 70 -14.42 18.05 -12.58
N HIS A 71 -14.38 16.72 -12.44
CA HIS A 71 -15.42 15.80 -12.93
C HIS A 71 -16.27 15.17 -11.83
N GLY A 72 -16.05 15.52 -10.56
CA GLY A 72 -16.80 14.95 -9.44
C GLY A 72 -15.99 14.83 -8.15
N THR A 73 -16.60 14.23 -7.14
CA THR A 73 -15.93 13.91 -5.87
C THR A 73 -15.47 12.45 -5.92
N VAL A 74 -14.15 12.23 -5.82
CA VAL A 74 -13.58 10.89 -5.65
C VAL A 74 -13.42 10.65 -4.15
N THR A 75 -13.90 9.51 -3.67
CA THR A 75 -13.75 9.09 -2.27
C THR A 75 -12.88 7.86 -2.21
N TYR A 76 -11.84 7.91 -1.38
CA TYR A 76 -10.93 6.80 -1.14
C TYR A 76 -10.87 6.48 0.35
N ASN A 77 -10.75 5.20 0.63
CA ASN A 77 -10.50 4.66 1.95
C ASN A 77 -9.02 4.84 2.28
N GLU A 78 -8.71 5.38 3.45
CA GLU A 78 -7.35 5.43 3.99
C GLU A 78 -7.23 4.46 5.16
N ARG A 79 -6.20 3.63 5.14
CA ARG A 79 -5.87 2.69 6.22
C ARG A 79 -4.43 2.87 6.62
N LYS A 80 -4.16 2.82 7.92
CA LYS A 80 -2.77 2.79 8.41
C LYS A 80 -2.55 1.57 9.27
N TYR A 81 -1.41 0.95 9.01
CA TYR A 81 -0.95 -0.26 9.65
C TYR A 81 0.37 0.03 10.35
N THR A 82 0.53 -0.52 11.54
CA THR A 82 1.86 -0.76 12.10
C THR A 82 2.27 -2.14 11.65
N VAL A 83 3.36 -2.23 10.89
CA VAL A 83 3.95 -3.50 10.47
C VAL A 83 5.22 -3.68 11.28
N THR A 84 5.32 -4.79 12.01
CA THR A 84 6.43 -5.11 12.89
C THR A 84 7.22 -6.27 12.30
N VAL A 85 8.52 -6.09 12.25
CA VAL A 85 9.46 -7.04 11.69
C VAL A 85 10.62 -7.12 12.67
N ASP A 86 10.85 -8.30 13.25
CA ASP A 86 11.74 -8.47 14.40
C ASP A 86 11.47 -7.42 15.51
N ASP A 87 12.45 -6.56 15.80
CA ASP A 87 12.37 -5.49 16.81
C ASP A 87 12.00 -4.11 16.21
N ASP A 88 11.86 -4.02 14.88
CA ASP A 88 11.56 -2.79 14.17
C ASP A 88 10.07 -2.66 13.84
N SER A 89 9.57 -1.43 13.78
CA SER A 89 8.17 -1.15 13.45
C SER A 89 8.05 -0.04 12.42
N TYR A 90 7.29 -0.32 11.37
CA TYR A 90 7.06 0.57 10.24
C TYR A 90 5.60 1.00 10.21
N THR A 91 5.34 2.21 9.70
CA THR A 91 3.97 2.65 9.44
C THR A 91 3.70 2.56 7.95
N VAL A 92 2.75 1.71 7.56
CA VAL A 92 2.25 1.63 6.18
C VAL A 92 0.91 2.35 6.09
N THR A 93 0.79 3.27 5.14
CA THR A 93 -0.47 3.93 4.80
C THR A 93 -0.91 3.48 3.42
N LEU A 94 -2.12 2.91 3.35
CA LEU A 94 -2.80 2.54 2.13
C LEU A 94 -3.94 3.52 1.83
N SER A 95 -4.09 3.87 0.57
CA SER A 95 -5.25 4.59 0.05
C SER A 95 -5.81 3.82 -1.14
N TYR A 96 -7.10 3.50 -1.14
CA TYR A 96 -7.75 2.75 -2.21
C TYR A 96 -9.18 3.24 -2.47
N ILE A 97 -9.67 3.01 -3.69
CA ILE A 97 -11.07 3.20 -4.06
C ILE A 97 -11.73 1.82 -4.07
N ASP A 98 -12.88 1.69 -3.40
CA ASP A 98 -13.63 0.42 -3.38
C ASP A 98 -13.94 -0.02 -4.82
N ASP A 99 -13.70 -1.30 -5.11
CA ASP A 99 -13.89 -1.94 -6.42
C ASP A 99 -12.98 -1.45 -7.57
N GLU A 100 -12.05 -0.51 -7.34
CA GLU A 100 -11.11 -0.02 -8.38
C GLU A 100 -9.64 -0.37 -8.08
N GLY A 101 -9.19 -0.30 -6.83
CA GLY A 101 -7.80 -0.61 -6.44
C GLY A 101 -7.07 0.47 -5.65
N LEU A 102 -5.76 0.32 -5.52
CA LEU A 102 -4.88 1.25 -4.81
C LEU A 102 -4.72 2.56 -5.58
N VAL A 103 -4.78 3.67 -4.85
CA VAL A 103 -4.43 5.01 -5.33
C VAL A 103 -3.22 5.59 -4.60
N GLY A 104 -2.74 4.90 -3.57
CA GLY A 104 -1.55 5.30 -2.83
C GLY A 104 -1.06 4.20 -1.88
N PHE A 105 0.26 4.02 -1.88
CA PHE A 105 0.99 3.21 -0.92
C PHE A 105 2.14 4.05 -0.37
N HIS A 106 2.30 4.09 0.95
CA HIS A 106 3.41 4.78 1.58
C HIS A 106 3.89 4.02 2.80
N MET A 107 5.20 3.74 2.86
CA MET A 107 5.84 3.11 4.00
C MET A 107 6.85 4.06 4.64
N GLN A 108 6.75 4.22 5.96
CA GLN A 108 7.62 5.09 6.75
C GLN A 108 8.40 4.26 7.78
N PHE A 109 9.72 4.43 7.76
CA PHE A 109 10.71 3.82 8.66
C PHE A 109 11.06 4.75 9.83
#